data_AF-A0A0U5GFG2-F1
#
_entry.id   AF-A0A0U5GFG2-F1
#
_cell.length_a   1.000
_cell.length_b   1.000
_cell.length_c   1.000
_cell.angle_alpha   90.00
_cell.angle_beta   90.00
_cell.angle_gamma   90.00
#
_symmetry.space_group_name_H-M   'P 1'
#
loop_
_entity.id
_entity.type
_entity.pdbx_description
1 polymer ?
#
loop_
_entity_poly.entity_id
_entity_poly.type
_entity_poly.pdbx_seq_one_letter_code
_entity_poly.pdbx_strand_id
1 'polypeptide(L)'
;MRKVQDVLDQVVKFFTMPICGTLLVVQTLHLLAQCPMHGLIRLLLNEQCALRRIRNYDKPTINFTKTYLTRLRPELPSPGVARRPNGSWIIAARTNSDPPRIPLPRLHISVVSLLKPIASSIPGFRSFALFQQSVAIIQIIMSKPSIGFVGLGAMGFGMATHLVKQGYPVHGYDVFPASIERFKAAGGIPASTLRESAEGKKYYIVMVASAPQAQSVLFGDDSIVQYLPQNAVLMLCSTVSASDAQSVVTELQNRGRGDILFVDSPVSGGAKRAADGTLSIMAGATDEALNAARDILQEMSDENKLYLVPGGIGAGSNMKMVHQVLAAIHICGASEAMGFAAHLGLDARATAEAIFASDAWTWMHENRFPRMVEEDWTPGASALTIILKDAGIITSSARQHRFPTPLCSTAEQAYLAALVHGWGPKDDSAMIRQYYAKPLSEVSPSADPKAATELVLELMRGVNLVAAAEAVAFARYLKVDLAQFHGLVSQAAGASKIFIQQGLEMIEGRIGDKAPEGSPTVGQAAAKLEAVVQKARDLHCPLHLGNAALNVLFQAQRHGSGGQSSTSVIRVYG
;
A
#
# COMPACT_ATOMS: atom_id res chain seq x y z
N MET A 1 -32.46 4.56 43.44
CA MET A 1 -32.40 5.46 42.27
C MET A 1 -31.13 6.31 42.26
N ARG A 2 -30.79 7.12 43.29
CA ARG A 2 -29.51 7.89 43.32
C ARG A 2 -28.24 7.02 43.19
N LYS A 3 -28.16 5.87 43.86
CA LYS A 3 -27.03 4.93 43.75
C LYS A 3 -26.85 4.27 42.37
N VAL A 4 -27.87 4.32 41.49
CA VAL A 4 -27.79 3.77 40.12
C VAL A 4 -27.27 4.85 39.17
N GLN A 5 -27.64 6.12 39.40
CA GLN A 5 -27.13 7.26 38.66
C GLN A 5 -25.63 7.47 38.92
N ASP A 6 -25.17 7.34 40.17
CA ASP A 6 -23.75 7.45 40.52
C ASP A 6 -22.87 6.37 39.86
N VAL A 7 -23.43 5.17 39.64
CA VAL A 7 -22.76 4.07 38.95
C VAL A 7 -22.72 4.32 37.44
N LEU A 8 -23.81 4.83 36.86
CA LEU A 8 -23.86 5.19 35.43
C LEU A 8 -22.90 6.36 35.12
N ASP A 9 -22.81 7.37 35.98
CA ASP A 9 -21.90 8.51 35.79
C ASP A 9 -20.43 8.12 35.98
N GLN A 10 -20.12 7.14 36.84
CA GLN A 10 -18.78 6.56 36.95
C GLN A 10 -18.41 5.71 35.74
N VAL A 11 -19.35 4.96 35.18
CA VAL A 11 -19.14 4.15 33.97
C VAL A 11 -18.89 5.04 32.76
N VAL A 12 -19.65 6.13 32.59
CA VAL A 12 -19.46 7.08 31.49
C VAL A 12 -18.10 7.80 31.57
N LYS A 13 -17.63 8.16 32.76
CA LYS A 13 -16.28 8.73 32.96
C LYS A 13 -15.14 7.72 32.75
N PHE A 14 -15.40 6.43 32.93
CA PHE A 14 -14.39 5.37 32.77
C PHE A 14 -14.18 4.98 31.29
N PHE A 15 -15.21 5.10 30.46
CA PHE A 15 -15.14 4.82 29.02
C PHE A 15 -14.50 5.94 28.17
N THR A 16 -14.17 7.09 28.76
CA THR A 16 -13.47 8.20 28.09
C THR A 16 -11.94 8.16 28.23
N MET A 17 -11.35 7.10 28.81
CA MET A 17 -9.89 6.93 28.93
C MET A 17 -9.34 5.88 27.94
N PRO A 18 -8.20 6.14 27.27
CA PRO A 18 -7.61 5.19 26.32
C PRO A 18 -6.78 4.16 27.10
N ILE A 19 -7.35 3.01 27.44
CA ILE A 19 -6.59 1.92 28.09
C ILE A 19 -6.85 0.55 27.44
N CYS A 20 -5.73 -0.13 27.20
CA CYS A 20 -5.53 -1.42 26.57
C CYS A 20 -6.48 -2.54 27.05
N GLY A 21 -7.08 -3.28 26.09
CA GLY A 21 -8.19 -4.22 26.29
C GLY A 21 -7.97 -5.40 27.24
N THR A 22 -6.73 -5.68 27.66
CA THR A 22 -6.43 -6.76 28.62
C THR A 22 -6.80 -6.40 30.06
N LEU A 23 -6.82 -5.10 30.42
CA LEU A 23 -7.27 -4.66 31.75
C LEU A 23 -8.80 -4.74 31.91
N LEU A 24 -9.54 -4.63 30.80
CA LEU A 24 -11.01 -4.59 30.78
C LEU A 24 -11.64 -5.88 31.33
N VAL A 25 -11.06 -7.03 30.99
CA VAL A 25 -11.54 -8.34 31.46
C VAL A 25 -11.23 -8.54 32.95
N VAL A 26 -10.05 -8.10 33.41
CA VAL A 26 -9.61 -8.28 34.81
C VAL A 26 -10.39 -7.38 35.77
N GLN A 27 -10.68 -6.13 35.38
CA GLN A 27 -11.46 -5.22 36.22
C GLN A 27 -12.96 -5.53 36.22
N THR A 28 -13.51 -6.05 35.12
CA THR A 28 -14.90 -6.54 35.08
C THR A 28 -15.08 -7.74 36.02
N LEU A 29 -14.10 -8.64 36.07
CA LEU A 29 -14.07 -9.74 37.03
C LEU A 29 -13.91 -9.26 38.49
N HIS A 30 -13.16 -8.16 38.70
CA HIS A 30 -12.98 -7.56 40.02
C HIS A 30 -14.24 -6.85 40.54
N LEU A 31 -15.01 -6.21 39.65
CA LEU A 31 -16.33 -5.63 39.97
C LEU A 31 -17.40 -6.70 40.22
N LEU A 32 -17.34 -7.83 39.50
CA LEU A 32 -18.17 -9.00 39.77
C LEU A 32 -17.85 -9.66 41.13
N ALA A 33 -16.61 -9.52 41.62
CA ALA A 33 -16.19 -10.01 42.94
C ALA A 33 -16.72 -9.19 44.13
N GLN A 34 -17.30 -8.00 43.90
CA GLN A 34 -17.89 -7.16 44.94
C GLN A 34 -19.41 -7.39 45.13
N CYS A 35 -19.99 -8.36 44.40
CA CYS A 35 -21.38 -8.76 44.57
C CYS A 35 -21.53 -9.71 45.78
N PRO A 36 -22.48 -9.48 46.71
CA PRO A 36 -22.62 -10.31 47.89
C PRO A 36 -23.39 -11.60 47.55
N MET A 37 -22.72 -12.55 46.90
CA MET A 37 -23.17 -13.94 46.78
C MET A 37 -21.95 -14.85 46.94
N HIS A 38 -21.82 -15.41 48.15
CA HIS A 38 -20.81 -16.37 48.53
C HIS A 38 -20.91 -17.69 47.73
N GLY A 39 -19.76 -18.27 47.37
CA GLY A 39 -19.65 -19.72 47.14
C GLY A 39 -18.74 -20.16 46.00
N LEU A 40 -18.86 -19.58 44.79
CA LEU A 40 -18.32 -20.25 43.60
C LEU A 40 -16.96 -19.73 43.08
N ILE A 41 -16.48 -18.56 43.51
CA ILE A 41 -15.25 -17.93 42.98
C ILE A 41 -13.99 -18.28 43.81
N ARG A 42 -14.13 -18.95 44.95
CA ARG A 42 -12.99 -19.38 45.78
C ARG A 42 -12.21 -20.58 45.22
N LEU A 43 -12.70 -21.23 44.16
CA LEU A 43 -12.06 -22.40 43.55
C LEU A 43 -11.15 -22.07 42.35
N LEU A 44 -11.26 -20.87 41.76
CA LEU A 44 -10.46 -20.49 40.59
C LEU A 44 -9.22 -19.64 40.93
N LEU A 45 -9.12 -19.08 42.13
CA LEU A 45 -8.05 -18.15 42.51
C LEU A 45 -6.93 -18.75 43.39
N ASN A 46 -6.96 -20.06 43.69
CA ASN A 46 -5.97 -20.69 44.58
C ASN A 46 -4.96 -21.65 43.90
N GLU A 47 -4.94 -21.74 42.57
CA GLU A 47 -4.04 -22.63 41.81
C GLU A 47 -2.68 -21.98 41.43
N GLN A 48 -2.19 -20.99 42.20
CA GLN A 48 -0.82 -20.45 41.99
C GLN A 48 0.15 -20.63 43.17
N CYS A 49 -0.24 -21.24 44.29
CA CYS A 49 0.67 -21.43 45.42
C CYS A 49 0.38 -22.71 46.22
N ALA A 50 0.67 -23.91 45.69
CA ALA A 50 0.85 -25.13 46.51
C ALA A 50 1.44 -26.32 45.73
N LEU A 51 2.73 -26.28 45.35
CA LEU A 51 3.49 -27.50 45.06
C LEU A 51 4.57 -27.70 46.11
N ARG A 52 4.16 -28.06 47.33
CA ARG A 52 5.00 -28.73 48.33
C ARG A 52 4.12 -29.37 49.40
N ARG A 53 4.16 -30.71 49.41
CA ARG A 53 3.65 -31.67 50.41
C ARG A 53 2.19 -32.13 50.26
N ILE A 54 2.03 -33.44 50.57
CA ILE A 54 0.81 -34.21 50.87
C ILE A 54 0.17 -34.81 49.60
N ARG A 55 0.42 -36.07 49.19
CA ARG A 55 0.05 -37.40 49.74
C ARG A 55 -1.46 -37.53 50.05
N ASN A 56 -2.13 -38.35 49.24
CA ASN A 56 -3.52 -38.86 49.33
C ASN A 56 -4.61 -37.93 48.79
N TYR A 57 -5.02 -38.17 47.52
CA TYR A 57 -6.41 -38.09 47.07
C TYR A 57 -6.62 -38.99 45.82
N ASP A 58 -7.86 -39.43 45.63
CA ASP A 58 -8.30 -40.57 44.82
C ASP A 58 -8.23 -40.47 43.29
N LYS A 59 -8.23 -41.65 42.66
CA LYS A 59 -7.97 -41.94 41.24
C LYS A 59 -8.89 -41.34 40.13
N PRO A 60 -10.06 -40.70 40.35
CA PRO A 60 -10.84 -40.18 39.22
C PRO A 60 -10.34 -38.84 38.62
N THR A 61 -9.59 -38.03 39.38
CA THR A 61 -9.19 -36.67 38.94
C THR A 61 -7.95 -36.66 38.02
N ILE A 62 -7.27 -37.80 37.86
CA ILE A 62 -6.03 -37.92 37.08
C ILE A 62 -6.32 -38.15 35.57
N ASN A 63 -7.53 -38.54 35.17
CA ASN A 63 -7.83 -38.88 33.77
C ASN A 63 -8.28 -37.70 32.88
N PHE A 64 -8.76 -36.60 33.46
CA PHE A 64 -9.18 -35.43 32.67
C PHE A 64 -7.97 -34.63 32.16
N THR A 65 -6.96 -34.45 33.02
CA THR A 65 -5.73 -33.72 32.70
C THR A 65 -4.82 -34.47 31.71
N LYS A 66 -4.85 -35.80 31.70
CA LYS A 66 -4.07 -36.64 30.76
C LYS A 66 -4.63 -36.62 29.33
N THR A 67 -5.93 -36.47 29.16
CA THR A 67 -6.57 -36.51 27.82
C THR A 67 -6.41 -35.18 27.07
N TYR A 68 -6.36 -34.05 27.80
CA TYR A 68 -6.22 -32.72 27.23
C TYR A 68 -4.78 -32.39 26.81
N LEU A 69 -3.77 -32.85 27.58
CA LEU A 69 -2.36 -32.58 27.31
C LEU A 69 -1.71 -33.48 26.24
N THR A 70 -2.34 -34.59 25.87
CA THR A 70 -1.80 -35.51 24.84
C THR A 70 -2.21 -35.13 23.41
N ARG A 71 -3.20 -34.25 23.23
CA ARG A 71 -3.71 -33.83 21.91
C ARG A 71 -3.06 -32.57 21.32
N LEU A 72 -2.03 -32.01 21.95
CA LEU A 72 -1.37 -30.74 21.53
C LEU A 72 0.16 -30.84 21.31
N ARG A 73 0.71 -32.01 20.93
CA ARG A 73 2.04 -32.12 20.29
C ARG A 73 1.84 -32.63 18.87
N PRO A 74 2.46 -32.04 17.81
CA PRO A 74 3.82 -31.49 17.70
C PRO A 74 3.81 -30.00 17.24
N GLU A 75 4.81 -29.12 17.36
CA GLU A 75 6.26 -29.16 17.16
C GLU A 75 6.90 -28.03 17.98
N LEU A 76 7.83 -28.31 18.90
CA LEU A 76 8.76 -27.32 19.47
C LEU A 76 10.02 -28.07 19.95
N PRO A 77 11.25 -27.63 19.62
CA PRO A 77 12.48 -28.29 20.06
C PRO A 77 12.76 -28.04 21.55
N SER A 78 13.30 -29.04 22.24
CA SER A 78 13.60 -29.03 23.67
C SER A 78 14.75 -28.06 24.04
N PRO A 79 14.61 -27.17 25.05
CA PRO A 79 15.72 -26.36 25.52
C PRO A 79 16.68 -27.16 26.43
N GLY A 80 17.98 -27.07 26.18
CA GLY A 80 19.04 -27.67 27.00
C GLY A 80 19.23 -26.94 28.34
N VAL A 81 19.41 -27.69 29.42
CA VAL A 81 19.58 -27.18 30.80
C VAL A 81 21.03 -27.42 31.24
N ALA A 82 21.69 -26.39 31.79
CA ALA A 82 23.03 -26.52 32.37
C ALA A 82 23.05 -26.05 33.84
N ARG A 83 23.93 -26.66 34.65
CA ARG A 83 24.02 -26.50 36.11
C ARG A 83 25.28 -25.70 36.48
N ARG A 84 25.14 -24.68 37.34
CA ARG A 84 26.29 -23.95 37.88
C ARG A 84 26.95 -24.71 39.05
N PRO A 85 28.24 -24.47 39.32
CA PRO A 85 28.97 -25.11 40.43
C PRO A 85 28.37 -24.87 41.83
N ASN A 86 27.56 -23.81 42.00
CA ASN A 86 26.85 -23.51 43.25
C ASN A 86 25.45 -24.16 43.36
N GLY A 87 25.12 -25.09 42.46
CA GLY A 87 23.90 -25.90 42.54
C GLY A 87 22.64 -25.27 41.93
N SER A 88 22.72 -24.07 41.34
CA SER A 88 21.60 -23.43 40.65
C SER A 88 21.48 -23.84 39.17
N TRP A 89 20.25 -23.90 38.66
CA TRP A 89 19.91 -24.24 37.27
C TRP A 89 19.64 -22.98 36.45
N ILE A 90 20.06 -22.94 35.18
CA ILE A 90 19.72 -21.88 34.23
C ILE A 90 19.09 -22.48 32.97
N ILE A 91 17.99 -21.87 32.53
CA ILE A 91 17.39 -22.09 31.21
C ILE A 91 17.83 -20.93 30.32
N ALA A 92 18.58 -21.21 29.26
CA ALA A 92 18.95 -20.20 28.28
C ALA A 92 17.82 -20.04 27.25
N ALA A 93 17.14 -18.90 27.23
CA ALA A 93 16.24 -18.52 26.14
C ALA A 93 17.05 -17.77 25.07
N ARG A 94 17.24 -18.38 23.89
CA ARG A 94 17.58 -17.62 22.68
C ARG A 94 16.31 -16.90 22.22
N THR A 95 16.31 -15.58 22.21
CA THR A 95 15.25 -14.77 21.61
C THR A 95 15.55 -14.59 20.12
N ASN A 96 14.74 -15.20 19.26
CA ASN A 96 14.47 -14.71 17.91
C ASN A 96 13.23 -15.41 17.35
N SER A 97 12.05 -14.86 17.64
CA SER A 97 10.78 -14.97 16.89
C SER A 97 9.62 -14.51 17.77
N ASP A 98 8.79 -13.60 17.27
CA ASP A 98 7.54 -13.19 17.92
C ASP A 98 6.61 -14.38 18.26
N PRO A 99 5.86 -14.34 19.37
CA PRO A 99 4.90 -15.39 19.69
C PRO A 99 3.69 -15.31 18.73
N PRO A 100 3.06 -16.47 18.41
CA PRO A 100 1.92 -16.49 17.50
C PRO A 100 0.72 -15.74 18.12
N ARG A 101 0.25 -14.69 17.44
CA ARG A 101 -1.00 -13.99 17.79
C ARG A 101 -2.19 -14.89 17.46
N ILE A 102 -2.79 -15.49 18.48
CA ILE A 102 -4.07 -16.18 18.36
C ILE A 102 -5.15 -15.09 18.19
N PRO A 103 -6.00 -15.13 17.14
CA PRO A 103 -7.05 -14.14 16.98
C PRO A 103 -8.07 -14.23 18.13
N LEU A 104 -8.23 -13.11 18.84
CA LEU A 104 -9.22 -12.85 19.90
C LEU A 104 -10.64 -13.44 19.66
N PRO A 105 -11.22 -13.48 18.44
CA PRO A 105 -12.55 -14.07 18.23
C PRO A 105 -12.67 -15.55 18.64
N ARG A 106 -11.59 -16.35 18.60
CA ARG A 106 -11.64 -17.78 18.99
C ARG A 106 -11.75 -18.00 20.50
N LEU A 107 -11.23 -17.10 21.33
CA LEU A 107 -11.35 -17.19 22.78
C LEU A 107 -12.78 -16.79 23.25
N HIS A 108 -13.41 -15.85 22.54
CA HIS A 108 -14.70 -15.25 22.92
C HIS A 108 -15.91 -16.18 22.76
N ILE A 109 -15.95 -16.98 21.70
CA ILE A 109 -17.04 -17.94 21.48
C ILE A 109 -17.12 -18.91 22.66
N SER A 110 -15.95 -19.34 23.17
CA SER A 110 -15.85 -20.33 24.25
C SER A 110 -16.42 -19.83 25.58
N VAL A 111 -16.21 -18.54 25.93
CA VAL A 111 -16.68 -17.96 27.21
C VAL A 111 -18.20 -17.75 27.20
N VAL A 112 -18.77 -17.28 26.09
CA VAL A 112 -20.22 -17.05 25.96
C VAL A 112 -21.00 -18.38 25.97
N SER A 113 -20.46 -19.43 25.34
CA SER A 113 -21.04 -20.78 25.41
C SER A 113 -20.95 -21.41 26.80
N LEU A 114 -19.94 -21.06 27.60
CA LEU A 114 -19.76 -21.57 28.97
C LEU A 114 -20.69 -20.93 30.01
N LEU A 115 -21.09 -19.67 29.80
CA LEU A 115 -21.93 -18.92 30.76
C LEU A 115 -23.44 -19.11 30.55
N LYS A 116 -23.86 -19.56 29.35
CA LYS A 116 -25.27 -19.80 29.00
C LYS A 116 -25.99 -20.81 29.93
N PRO A 117 -25.39 -21.96 30.29
CA PRO A 117 -26.04 -22.95 31.17
C PRO A 117 -26.14 -22.50 32.64
N ILE A 118 -25.24 -21.60 33.08
CA ILE A 118 -25.16 -21.16 34.48
C ILE A 118 -26.28 -20.14 34.77
N ALA A 119 -26.59 -19.26 33.82
CA ALA A 119 -27.61 -18.23 33.98
C ALA A 119 -29.06 -18.75 33.89
N SER A 120 -29.30 -19.89 33.24
CA SER A 120 -30.63 -20.53 33.15
C SER A 120 -31.03 -21.32 34.40
N SER A 121 -30.12 -21.48 35.37
CA SER A 121 -30.29 -22.38 36.53
C SER A 121 -30.71 -21.69 37.83
N ILE A 122 -30.94 -20.36 37.80
CA ILE A 122 -31.22 -19.56 39.01
C ILE A 122 -32.66 -18.98 38.94
N PRO A 123 -33.61 -19.46 39.76
CA PRO A 123 -34.97 -18.91 39.79
C PRO A 123 -34.98 -17.49 40.36
N GLY A 124 -35.61 -16.54 39.65
CA GLY A 124 -35.81 -15.15 40.12
C GLY A 124 -35.00 -14.07 39.39
N PHE A 125 -34.23 -14.42 38.35
CA PHE A 125 -33.38 -13.48 37.63
C PHE A 125 -34.18 -12.59 36.64
N ARG A 126 -34.91 -11.59 37.15
CA ARG A 126 -35.50 -10.49 36.34
C ARG A 126 -34.45 -9.69 35.54
N SER A 127 -33.15 -9.91 35.78
CA SER A 127 -32.02 -9.29 35.09
C SER A 127 -31.51 -10.05 33.85
N PHE A 128 -32.12 -11.17 33.43
CA PHE A 128 -31.64 -11.90 32.24
C PHE A 128 -31.83 -11.09 30.95
N ALA A 129 -32.92 -10.33 30.83
CA ALA A 129 -33.18 -9.43 29.71
C ALA A 129 -32.19 -8.25 29.68
N LEU A 130 -31.88 -7.67 30.84
CA LEU A 130 -30.86 -6.62 30.98
C LEU A 130 -29.45 -7.15 30.69
N PHE A 131 -29.14 -8.38 31.10
CA PHE A 131 -27.87 -9.03 30.76
C PHE A 131 -27.75 -9.32 29.26
N GLN A 132 -28.81 -9.81 28.62
CA GLN A 132 -28.87 -9.99 27.16
C GLN A 132 -28.74 -8.66 26.41
N GLN A 133 -29.41 -7.60 26.86
CA GLN A 133 -29.25 -6.25 26.30
C GLN A 133 -27.82 -5.73 26.49
N SER A 134 -27.23 -5.88 27.67
CA SER A 134 -25.84 -5.46 27.92
C SER A 134 -24.85 -6.24 27.08
N VAL A 135 -25.03 -7.55 26.90
CA VAL A 135 -24.17 -8.38 26.02
C VAL A 135 -24.35 -7.98 24.55
N ALA A 136 -25.57 -7.70 24.10
CA ALA A 136 -25.84 -7.23 22.75
C ALA A 136 -25.26 -5.83 22.51
N ILE A 137 -25.40 -4.92 23.47
CA ILE A 137 -24.80 -3.57 23.42
C ILE A 137 -23.28 -3.67 23.41
N ILE A 138 -22.68 -4.51 24.25
CA ILE A 138 -21.23 -4.77 24.24
C ILE A 138 -20.80 -5.40 22.90
N GLN A 139 -21.56 -6.34 22.33
CA GLN A 139 -21.28 -6.90 21.00
C GLN A 139 -21.40 -5.86 19.88
N ILE A 140 -22.37 -4.96 19.93
CA ILE A 140 -22.56 -3.87 18.96
C ILE A 140 -21.43 -2.83 19.10
N ILE A 141 -21.02 -2.51 20.33
CA ILE A 141 -19.89 -1.62 20.61
C ILE A 141 -18.55 -2.26 20.18
N MET A 142 -18.46 -3.61 20.19
CA MET A 142 -17.26 -4.35 19.83
C MET A 142 -17.20 -4.85 18.37
N SER A 143 -18.28 -4.73 17.60
CA SER A 143 -18.30 -5.14 16.19
C SER A 143 -17.73 -4.03 15.30
N LYS A 144 -16.73 -4.37 14.47
CA LYS A 144 -16.17 -3.44 13.48
C LYS A 144 -17.28 -2.92 12.54
N PRO A 145 -17.23 -1.65 12.11
CA PRO A 145 -18.26 -1.06 11.26
C PRO A 145 -18.30 -1.76 9.90
N SER A 146 -19.48 -1.85 9.29
CA SER A 146 -19.59 -2.36 7.92
C SER A 146 -19.04 -1.38 6.90
N ILE A 147 -18.34 -1.92 5.90
CA ILE A 147 -17.69 -1.15 4.82
C ILE A 147 -18.36 -1.52 3.50
N GLY A 148 -18.73 -0.51 2.71
CA GLY A 148 -19.06 -0.68 1.30
C GLY A 148 -17.81 -0.57 0.44
N PHE A 149 -17.73 -1.36 -0.62
CA PHE A 149 -16.57 -1.42 -1.49
C PHE A 149 -16.99 -1.62 -2.95
N VAL A 150 -16.40 -0.84 -3.87
CA VAL A 150 -16.60 -1.03 -5.30
C VAL A 150 -15.27 -1.11 -6.05
N GLY A 151 -15.21 -2.06 -6.99
CA GLY A 151 -14.05 -2.34 -7.81
C GLY A 151 -13.18 -3.44 -7.21
N LEU A 152 -13.45 -4.68 -7.58
CA LEU A 152 -12.79 -5.90 -7.10
C LEU A 152 -11.76 -6.42 -8.11
N GLY A 153 -11.13 -5.51 -8.86
CA GLY A 153 -9.95 -5.78 -9.68
C GLY A 153 -8.71 -6.13 -8.84
N ALA A 154 -7.53 -6.19 -9.46
CA ALA A 154 -6.31 -6.67 -8.78
C ALA A 154 -6.00 -5.95 -7.45
N MET A 155 -6.04 -4.62 -7.44
CA MET A 155 -5.81 -3.82 -6.23
C MET A 155 -6.98 -3.90 -5.25
N GLY A 156 -8.19 -3.60 -5.72
CA GLY A 156 -9.36 -3.52 -4.85
C GLY A 156 -9.74 -4.85 -4.22
N PHE A 157 -9.51 -5.97 -4.90
CA PHE A 157 -9.65 -7.30 -4.30
C PHE A 157 -8.68 -7.51 -3.13
N GLY A 158 -7.41 -7.12 -3.29
CA GLY A 158 -6.44 -7.17 -2.20
C GLY A 158 -6.88 -6.34 -0.99
N MET A 159 -7.28 -5.09 -1.23
CA MET A 159 -7.76 -4.17 -0.19
C MET A 159 -9.00 -4.72 0.54
N ALA A 160 -10.03 -5.12 -0.22
CA ALA A 160 -11.29 -5.60 0.35
C ALA A 160 -11.10 -6.90 1.15
N THR A 161 -10.30 -7.85 0.64
CA THR A 161 -10.03 -9.10 1.35
C THR A 161 -9.12 -8.91 2.56
N HIS A 162 -8.21 -7.94 2.54
CA HIS A 162 -7.47 -7.54 3.74
C HIS A 162 -8.43 -7.06 4.82
N LEU A 163 -9.34 -6.14 4.51
CA LEU A 163 -10.35 -5.65 5.46
C LEU A 163 -11.23 -6.79 6.02
N VAL A 164 -11.63 -7.75 5.19
CA VAL A 164 -12.34 -8.97 5.65
C VAL A 164 -11.49 -9.76 6.66
N LYS A 165 -10.21 -9.99 6.39
CA LYS A 165 -9.29 -10.68 7.32
C LYS A 165 -9.15 -9.94 8.64
N GLN A 166 -9.21 -8.60 8.62
CA GLN A 166 -9.18 -7.75 9.81
C GLN A 166 -10.51 -7.72 10.58
N GLY A 167 -11.53 -8.45 10.12
CA GLY A 167 -12.81 -8.64 10.79
C GLY A 167 -13.88 -7.60 10.43
N TYR A 168 -13.68 -6.79 9.39
CA TYR A 168 -14.72 -5.89 8.90
C TYR A 168 -15.76 -6.66 8.07
N PRO A 169 -17.07 -6.40 8.25
CA PRO A 169 -18.10 -6.86 7.33
C PRO A 169 -18.09 -6.00 6.05
N VAL A 170 -17.37 -6.48 5.03
CA VAL A 170 -17.18 -5.76 3.75
C VAL A 170 -18.20 -6.23 2.71
N HIS A 171 -19.00 -5.28 2.20
CA HIS A 171 -19.98 -5.49 1.14
C HIS A 171 -19.39 -5.00 -0.18
N GLY A 172 -19.06 -5.95 -1.07
CA GLY A 172 -18.30 -5.67 -2.29
C GLY A 172 -19.15 -5.77 -3.55
N TYR A 173 -19.02 -4.78 -4.43
CA TYR A 173 -19.60 -4.76 -5.77
C TYR A 173 -18.52 -4.61 -6.86
N ASP A 174 -18.76 -5.24 -8.00
CA ASP A 174 -17.95 -5.15 -9.22
C ASP A 174 -18.82 -5.52 -10.41
N VAL A 175 -18.59 -4.89 -11.55
CA VAL A 175 -19.34 -5.14 -12.78
C VAL A 175 -19.05 -6.51 -13.39
N PHE A 176 -17.94 -7.16 -13.00
CA PHE A 176 -17.56 -8.49 -13.45
C PHE A 176 -18.01 -9.55 -12.43
N PRO A 177 -18.97 -10.44 -12.78
CA PRO A 177 -19.47 -11.46 -11.85
C PRO A 177 -18.39 -12.38 -11.29
N ALA A 178 -17.36 -12.69 -12.08
CA ALA A 178 -16.23 -13.52 -11.63
C ALA A 178 -15.46 -12.87 -10.46
N SER A 179 -15.37 -11.54 -10.42
CA SER A 179 -14.72 -10.81 -9.32
C SER A 179 -15.54 -10.93 -8.03
N ILE A 180 -16.87 -10.89 -8.14
CA ILE A 180 -17.81 -11.04 -7.02
C ILE A 180 -17.74 -12.44 -6.42
N GLU A 181 -17.80 -13.49 -7.25
CA GLU A 181 -17.71 -14.86 -6.78
C GLU A 181 -16.36 -15.14 -6.11
N ARG A 182 -15.26 -14.63 -6.67
CA ARG A 182 -13.94 -14.70 -6.05
C ARG A 182 -13.91 -14.00 -4.69
N PHE A 183 -14.57 -12.85 -4.56
CA PHE A 183 -14.63 -12.09 -3.30
C PHE A 183 -15.48 -12.77 -2.23
N LYS A 184 -16.63 -13.34 -2.62
CA LYS A 184 -17.45 -14.19 -1.75
C LYS A 184 -16.67 -15.38 -1.23
N ALA A 185 -15.92 -16.07 -2.10
CA ALA A 185 -15.07 -17.19 -1.72
C ALA A 185 -13.95 -16.79 -0.73
N ALA A 186 -13.51 -15.53 -0.76
CA ALA A 186 -12.55 -14.97 0.18
C ALA A 186 -13.17 -14.48 1.51
N GLY A 187 -14.47 -14.72 1.74
CA GLY A 187 -15.18 -14.35 2.97
C GLY A 187 -15.84 -12.97 2.92
N GLY A 188 -15.82 -12.29 1.77
CA GLY A 188 -16.54 -11.04 1.56
C GLY A 188 -18.04 -11.23 1.43
N ILE A 189 -18.81 -10.15 1.65
CA ILE A 189 -20.26 -10.15 1.45
C ILE A 189 -20.53 -9.62 0.04
N PRO A 190 -21.00 -10.46 -0.91
CA PRO A 190 -21.27 -10.01 -2.27
C PRO A 190 -22.50 -9.09 -2.30
N ALA A 191 -22.39 -7.95 -2.98
CA ALA A 191 -23.51 -7.10 -3.34
C ALA A 191 -23.83 -7.30 -4.83
N SER A 192 -25.11 -7.40 -5.18
CA SER A 192 -25.58 -7.56 -6.56
C SER A 192 -25.81 -6.22 -7.27
N THR A 193 -25.89 -5.12 -6.52
CA THR A 193 -26.10 -3.75 -7.03
C THR A 193 -25.25 -2.74 -6.28
N LEU A 194 -25.07 -1.53 -6.85
CA LEU A 194 -24.42 -0.42 -6.15
C LEU A 194 -25.18 -0.04 -4.88
N ARG A 195 -26.52 -0.03 -4.92
CA ARG A 195 -27.37 0.18 -3.73
C ARG A 195 -27.03 -0.78 -2.60
N GLU A 196 -27.04 -2.09 -2.85
CA GLU A 196 -26.75 -3.10 -1.80
C GLU A 196 -25.35 -2.93 -1.19
N SER A 197 -24.38 -2.47 -1.97
CA SER A 197 -23.04 -2.21 -1.47
C SER A 197 -22.96 -0.95 -0.59
N ALA A 198 -23.83 0.05 -0.80
CA ALA A 198 -23.72 1.39 -0.23
C ALA A 198 -24.72 1.67 0.90
N GLU A 199 -25.91 1.10 0.84
CA GLU A 199 -27.00 1.39 1.78
C GLU A 199 -26.62 1.03 3.22
N GLY A 200 -26.76 2.03 4.11
CA GLY A 200 -26.42 1.91 5.52
C GLY A 200 -24.92 1.78 5.83
N LYS A 201 -24.02 1.96 4.86
CA LYS A 201 -22.57 1.84 5.08
C LYS A 201 -21.96 3.20 5.41
N LYS A 202 -21.46 3.34 6.64
CA LYS A 202 -20.77 4.57 7.08
C LYS A 202 -19.47 4.82 6.29
N TYR A 203 -18.76 3.76 5.91
CA TYR A 203 -17.51 3.85 5.17
C TYR A 203 -17.69 3.22 3.79
N TYR A 204 -17.26 3.92 2.75
CA TYR A 204 -17.33 3.44 1.39
C TYR A 204 -16.03 3.69 0.64
N ILE A 205 -15.47 2.66 0.01
CA ILE A 205 -14.19 2.72 -0.72
C ILE A 205 -14.43 2.49 -2.21
N VAL A 206 -13.90 3.40 -3.03
CA VAL A 206 -13.95 3.33 -4.50
C VAL A 206 -12.56 3.02 -5.05
N MET A 207 -12.41 1.82 -5.62
CA MET A 207 -11.15 1.34 -6.21
C MET A 207 -11.34 0.80 -7.63
N VAL A 208 -11.58 1.71 -8.58
CA VAL A 208 -11.80 1.43 -10.01
C VAL A 208 -10.61 1.91 -10.85
N ALA A 209 -10.58 1.58 -12.14
CA ALA A 209 -9.39 1.81 -12.96
C ALA A 209 -9.21 3.27 -13.39
N SER A 210 -10.30 4.02 -13.59
CA SER A 210 -10.28 5.34 -14.23
C SER A 210 -11.29 6.33 -13.65
N ALA A 211 -11.05 7.63 -13.87
CA ALA A 211 -11.96 8.69 -13.46
C ALA A 211 -13.37 8.55 -14.06
N PRO A 212 -13.57 8.21 -15.35
CA PRO A 212 -14.92 7.96 -15.88
C PRO A 212 -15.67 6.83 -15.17
N GLN A 213 -14.97 5.75 -14.80
CA GLN A 213 -15.58 4.67 -14.01
C GLN A 213 -15.98 5.17 -12.61
N ALA A 214 -15.11 5.96 -11.96
CA ALA A 214 -15.43 6.54 -10.65
C ALA A 214 -16.65 7.48 -10.75
N GLN A 215 -16.69 8.35 -11.75
CA GLN A 215 -17.82 9.25 -12.00
C GLN A 215 -19.13 8.47 -12.25
N SER A 216 -19.08 7.39 -13.03
CA SER A 216 -20.25 6.53 -13.25
C SER A 216 -20.78 5.92 -11.95
N VAL A 217 -19.89 5.44 -11.07
CA VAL A 217 -20.26 4.85 -9.77
C VAL A 217 -20.82 5.90 -8.80
N LEU A 218 -20.22 7.09 -8.80
CA LEU A 218 -20.57 8.18 -7.89
C LEU A 218 -21.86 8.91 -8.29
N PHE A 219 -22.06 9.13 -9.60
CA PHE A 219 -23.06 10.08 -10.10
C PHE A 219 -23.88 9.61 -11.31
N GLY A 220 -23.72 8.36 -11.75
CA GLY A 220 -24.58 7.75 -12.78
C GLY A 220 -26.06 7.64 -12.35
N ASP A 221 -26.88 7.03 -13.20
CA ASP A 221 -28.32 6.88 -12.92
C ASP A 221 -28.59 6.07 -11.65
N ASP A 222 -27.90 4.93 -11.50
CA ASP A 222 -27.78 4.17 -10.25
C ASP A 222 -26.44 4.51 -9.60
N SER A 223 -26.44 5.34 -8.56
CA SER A 223 -25.20 5.83 -7.97
C SER A 223 -25.14 5.67 -6.46
N ILE A 224 -23.94 5.39 -5.94
CA ILE A 224 -23.75 5.14 -4.51
C ILE A 224 -24.11 6.37 -3.66
N VAL A 225 -23.92 7.58 -4.20
CA VAL A 225 -24.22 8.85 -3.53
C VAL A 225 -25.71 8.98 -3.19
N GLN A 226 -26.62 8.28 -3.87
CA GLN A 226 -28.05 8.28 -3.54
C GLN A 226 -28.36 7.42 -2.29
N TYR A 227 -27.50 6.46 -1.97
CA TYR A 227 -27.76 5.42 -0.97
C TYR A 227 -26.88 5.50 0.27
N LEU A 228 -25.77 6.24 0.17
CA LEU A 228 -24.89 6.49 1.32
C LEU A 228 -25.66 7.22 2.43
N PRO A 229 -25.53 6.78 3.69
CA PRO A 229 -26.17 7.44 4.82
C PRO A 229 -25.63 8.87 5.01
N GLN A 230 -26.32 9.64 5.85
CA GLN A 230 -25.86 10.98 6.21
C GLN A 230 -24.48 10.91 6.89
N ASN A 231 -23.59 11.84 6.55
CA ASN A 231 -22.23 11.92 7.09
C ASN A 231 -21.37 10.68 6.80
N ALA A 232 -21.64 9.97 5.71
CA ALA A 232 -20.81 8.85 5.27
C ALA A 232 -19.41 9.33 4.88
N VAL A 233 -18.41 8.47 5.11
CA VAL A 233 -17.02 8.65 4.69
C VAL A 233 -16.80 7.94 3.36
N LEU A 234 -16.52 8.72 2.31
CA LEU A 234 -16.31 8.23 0.96
C LEU A 234 -14.83 8.40 0.57
N MET A 235 -14.13 7.29 0.38
CA MET A 235 -12.70 7.27 0.02
C MET A 235 -12.53 6.91 -1.44
N LEU A 236 -12.00 7.84 -2.24
CA LEU A 236 -11.58 7.57 -3.61
C LEU A 236 -10.11 7.14 -3.62
N CYS A 237 -9.87 5.85 -3.79
CA CYS A 237 -8.52 5.26 -3.78
C CYS A 237 -7.92 5.07 -5.18
N SER A 238 -8.67 5.44 -6.21
CA SER A 238 -8.27 5.34 -7.61
C SER A 238 -7.27 6.44 -7.96
N THR A 239 -6.33 6.18 -8.87
CA THR A 239 -5.47 7.25 -9.40
C THR A 239 -6.24 8.05 -10.45
N VAL A 240 -6.54 9.31 -10.12
CA VAL A 240 -7.26 10.30 -10.93
C VAL A 240 -6.50 11.63 -10.94
N SER A 241 -6.92 12.61 -11.76
CA SER A 241 -6.34 13.95 -11.69
C SER A 241 -6.87 14.73 -10.47
N ALA A 242 -6.13 15.73 -10.00
CA ALA A 242 -6.60 16.60 -8.92
C ALA A 242 -7.90 17.33 -9.29
N SER A 243 -8.07 17.73 -10.56
CA SER A 243 -9.32 18.31 -11.06
C SER A 243 -10.50 17.33 -11.00
N ASP A 244 -10.27 16.03 -11.26
CA ASP A 244 -11.32 15.01 -11.14
C ASP A 244 -11.72 14.80 -9.68
N ALA A 245 -10.76 14.79 -8.75
CA ALA A 245 -11.07 14.68 -7.32
C ALA A 245 -11.83 15.90 -6.80
N GLN A 246 -11.46 17.11 -7.26
CA GLN A 246 -12.15 18.35 -6.91
C GLN A 246 -13.57 18.41 -7.48
N SER A 247 -13.79 17.92 -8.71
CA SER A 247 -15.11 17.92 -9.33
C SER A 247 -16.11 17.03 -8.58
N VAL A 248 -15.66 15.95 -7.95
CA VAL A 248 -16.50 15.11 -7.07
C VAL A 248 -17.10 15.94 -5.93
N VAL A 249 -16.33 16.82 -5.30
CA VAL A 249 -16.83 17.67 -4.20
C VAL A 249 -17.86 18.67 -4.71
N THR A 250 -17.59 19.31 -5.84
CA THR A 250 -18.54 20.23 -6.48
C THR A 250 -19.86 19.52 -6.79
N GLU A 251 -19.80 18.31 -7.34
CA GLU A 251 -21.00 17.55 -7.69
C GLU A 251 -21.77 17.05 -6.45
N LEU A 252 -21.07 16.65 -5.39
CA LEU A 252 -21.70 16.33 -4.09
C LEU A 252 -22.49 17.53 -3.55
N GLN A 253 -21.91 18.74 -3.61
CA GLN A 253 -22.59 19.97 -3.19
C GLN A 253 -23.82 20.27 -4.05
N ASN A 254 -23.69 20.18 -5.38
CA ASN A 254 -24.79 20.43 -6.32
C ASN A 254 -25.99 19.48 -6.11
N ARG A 255 -25.73 18.26 -5.65
CA ARG A 255 -26.76 17.26 -5.34
C ARG A 255 -27.30 17.33 -3.91
N GLY A 256 -26.93 18.35 -3.13
CA GLY A 256 -27.33 18.48 -1.73
C GLY A 256 -26.72 17.43 -0.80
N ARG A 257 -25.63 16.78 -1.24
CA ARG A 257 -24.87 15.76 -0.50
C ARG A 257 -23.54 16.28 0.05
N GLY A 258 -23.51 17.57 0.40
CA GLY A 258 -22.36 18.20 1.07
C GLY A 258 -22.07 17.64 2.48
N ASP A 259 -22.95 16.78 3.00
CA ASP A 259 -22.77 16.02 4.23
C ASP A 259 -21.75 14.88 4.09
N ILE A 260 -21.48 14.39 2.87
CA ILE A 260 -20.54 13.28 2.65
C ILE A 260 -19.11 13.75 2.90
N LEU A 261 -18.41 13.06 3.81
CA LEU A 261 -17.01 13.26 4.13
C LEU A 261 -16.13 12.58 3.07
N PHE A 262 -15.85 13.32 2.00
CA PHE A 262 -15.04 12.84 0.88
C PHE A 262 -13.55 12.91 1.16
N VAL A 263 -12.82 11.84 0.80
CA VAL A 263 -11.35 11.75 0.92
C VAL A 263 -10.73 11.29 -0.41
N ASP A 264 -9.93 12.17 -1.01
CA ASP A 264 -9.03 11.86 -2.12
C ASP A 264 -7.82 11.10 -1.58
N SER A 265 -7.77 9.78 -1.79
CA SER A 265 -6.82 8.87 -1.11
C SER A 265 -6.19 7.84 -2.05
N PRO A 266 -5.60 8.24 -3.19
CA PRO A 266 -4.93 7.32 -4.09
C PRO A 266 -3.85 6.49 -3.38
N VAL A 267 -3.56 5.32 -3.95
CA VAL A 267 -2.69 4.32 -3.32
C VAL A 267 -1.52 3.90 -4.19
N SER A 268 -0.47 3.35 -3.57
CA SER A 268 0.70 2.74 -4.23
C SER A 268 1.14 1.49 -3.47
N GLY A 269 1.71 0.51 -4.19
CA GLY A 269 2.23 -0.72 -3.59
C GLY A 269 1.86 -2.03 -4.30
N GLY A 270 0.93 -1.99 -5.24
CA GLY A 270 0.51 -3.17 -6.02
C GLY A 270 -0.38 -4.15 -5.23
N ALA A 271 -0.89 -5.16 -5.93
CA ALA A 271 -1.88 -6.10 -5.40
C ALA A 271 -1.39 -6.87 -4.15
N LYS A 272 -0.09 -7.16 -4.09
CA LYS A 272 0.53 -7.82 -2.93
C LYS A 272 0.41 -6.95 -1.67
N ARG A 273 0.89 -5.69 -1.71
CA ARG A 273 0.80 -4.79 -0.55
C ARG A 273 -0.65 -4.43 -0.20
N ALA A 274 -1.54 -4.42 -1.19
CA ALA A 274 -2.98 -4.30 -0.94
C ALA A 274 -3.53 -5.47 -0.11
N ALA A 275 -3.19 -6.71 -0.47
CA ALA A 275 -3.61 -7.91 0.24
C ALA A 275 -2.98 -8.08 1.62
N ASP A 276 -1.81 -7.47 1.83
CA ASP A 276 -1.05 -7.48 3.07
C ASP A 276 -1.41 -6.28 3.99
N GLY A 277 -2.20 -5.31 3.51
CA GLY A 277 -2.55 -4.09 4.25
C GLY A 277 -1.39 -3.14 4.48
N THR A 278 -0.41 -3.14 3.58
CA THR A 278 0.84 -2.37 3.71
C THR A 278 0.99 -1.32 2.61
N LEU A 279 -0.12 -0.79 2.09
CA LEU A 279 -0.10 0.21 1.02
C LEU A 279 0.55 1.51 1.49
N SER A 280 1.08 2.26 0.52
CA SER A 280 1.29 3.69 0.68
C SER A 280 0.02 4.40 0.25
N ILE A 281 -0.58 5.20 1.13
CA ILE A 281 -1.84 5.93 0.87
C ILE A 281 -1.57 7.43 0.97
N MET A 282 -1.97 8.20 -0.04
CA MET A 282 -1.77 9.65 -0.11
C MET A 282 -3.12 10.33 0.04
N ALA A 283 -3.50 10.72 1.25
CA ALA A 283 -4.82 11.23 1.58
C ALA A 283 -4.83 12.75 1.70
N GLY A 284 -5.64 13.43 0.88
CA GLY A 284 -5.96 14.85 1.00
C GLY A 284 -7.46 15.05 1.16
N ALA A 285 -7.88 15.80 2.19
CA ALA A 285 -9.27 16.18 2.44
C ALA A 285 -9.34 17.31 3.48
N THR A 286 -10.55 17.63 3.96
CA THR A 286 -10.71 18.44 5.17
C THR A 286 -10.26 17.67 6.41
N ASP A 287 -9.87 18.37 7.47
CA ASP A 287 -9.46 17.72 8.73
C ASP A 287 -10.57 16.82 9.31
N GLU A 288 -11.82 17.23 9.18
CA GLU A 288 -12.98 16.43 9.60
C GLU A 288 -13.04 15.09 8.85
N ALA A 289 -12.93 15.13 7.51
CA ALA A 289 -12.98 13.92 6.69
C ALA A 289 -11.75 13.02 6.93
N LEU A 290 -10.56 13.61 7.07
CA LEU A 290 -9.33 12.86 7.39
C LEU A 290 -9.44 12.17 8.76
N ASN A 291 -9.91 12.88 9.79
CA ASN A 291 -10.10 12.31 11.12
C ASN A 291 -11.13 11.18 11.10
N ALA A 292 -12.23 11.33 10.36
CA ALA A 292 -13.26 10.30 10.25
C ALA A 292 -12.77 9.04 9.49
N ALA A 293 -11.91 9.21 8.48
CA ALA A 293 -11.39 8.13 7.64
C ALA A 293 -10.14 7.43 8.22
N ARG A 294 -9.45 8.07 9.17
CA ARG A 294 -8.09 7.71 9.61
C ARG A 294 -7.92 6.24 9.93
N ASP A 295 -8.82 5.66 10.72
CA ASP A 295 -8.70 4.26 11.16
C ASP A 295 -8.78 3.28 9.98
N ILE A 296 -9.66 3.54 9.00
CA ILE A 296 -9.81 2.68 7.82
C ILE A 296 -8.63 2.84 6.87
N LEU A 297 -8.15 4.07 6.68
CA LEU A 297 -6.94 4.32 5.88
C LEU A 297 -5.71 3.67 6.53
N GLN A 298 -5.57 3.77 7.86
CA GLN A 298 -4.45 3.17 8.58
C GLN A 298 -4.49 1.63 8.51
N GLU A 299 -5.67 1.02 8.61
CA GLU A 299 -5.82 -0.44 8.50
C GLU A 299 -5.36 -0.97 7.13
N MET A 300 -5.48 -0.17 6.06
CA MET A 300 -5.06 -0.54 4.70
C MET A 300 -3.61 -0.14 4.37
N SER A 301 -2.92 0.58 5.24
CA SER A 301 -1.59 1.12 5.00
C SER A 301 -0.55 0.57 5.95
N ASP A 302 0.70 0.59 5.47
CA ASP A 302 1.84 0.36 6.35
C ASP A 302 1.90 1.47 7.42
N GLU A 303 2.38 1.13 8.62
CA GLU A 303 2.38 2.02 9.81
C GLU A 303 2.96 3.41 9.51
N ASN A 304 3.95 3.50 8.63
CA ASN A 304 4.63 4.75 8.30
C ASN A 304 4.30 5.28 6.89
N LYS A 305 3.29 4.72 6.21
CA LYS A 305 2.98 5.04 4.80
C LYS A 305 1.55 5.52 4.58
N LEU A 306 0.89 5.98 5.65
CA LEU A 306 -0.26 6.86 5.56
C LEU A 306 0.20 8.32 5.50
N TYR A 307 0.21 8.90 4.31
CA TYR A 307 0.59 10.28 4.08
C TYR A 307 -0.66 11.16 4.09
N LEU A 308 -0.83 11.96 5.14
CA LEU A 308 -1.84 13.02 5.17
C LEU A 308 -1.24 14.24 4.44
N VAL A 309 -1.65 14.43 3.19
CA VAL A 309 -1.04 15.39 2.28
C VAL A 309 -1.70 16.76 2.48
N PRO A 310 -0.93 17.82 2.82
CA PRO A 310 -1.47 19.16 3.01
C PRO A 310 -1.98 19.73 1.68
N GLY A 311 -3.02 20.57 1.75
CA GLY A 311 -3.62 21.24 0.57
C GLY A 311 -5.05 20.82 0.24
N GLY A 312 -5.63 19.89 1.01
CA GLY A 312 -7.03 19.49 0.87
C GLY A 312 -7.27 18.55 -0.32
N ILE A 313 -8.46 18.62 -0.90
CA ILE A 313 -8.88 17.74 -2.00
C ILE A 313 -8.04 18.02 -3.27
N GLY A 314 -7.51 16.96 -3.87
CA GLY A 314 -6.60 17.00 -5.01
C GLY A 314 -5.13 16.96 -4.60
N ALA A 315 -4.78 17.22 -3.33
CA ALA A 315 -3.40 17.13 -2.86
C ALA A 315 -2.87 15.69 -2.87
N GLY A 316 -3.69 14.72 -2.46
CA GLY A 316 -3.39 13.29 -2.54
C GLY A 316 -3.18 12.84 -3.99
N SER A 317 -4.10 13.24 -4.89
CA SER A 317 -3.99 13.02 -6.33
C SER A 317 -2.73 13.65 -6.93
N ASN A 318 -2.37 14.88 -6.57
CA ASN A 318 -1.12 15.51 -7.03
C ASN A 318 0.12 14.76 -6.55
N MET A 319 0.19 14.40 -5.27
CA MET A 319 1.28 13.59 -4.70
C MET A 319 1.44 12.26 -5.44
N LYS A 320 0.33 11.56 -5.70
CA LYS A 320 0.34 10.32 -6.49
C LYS A 320 0.80 10.55 -7.92
N MET A 321 0.32 11.61 -8.57
CA MET A 321 0.63 11.91 -9.97
C MET A 321 2.13 12.16 -10.16
N VAL A 322 2.75 13.00 -9.31
CA VAL A 322 4.20 13.27 -9.41
C VAL A 322 5.03 12.03 -9.09
N HIS A 323 4.55 11.16 -8.20
CA HIS A 323 5.15 9.83 -7.98
C HIS A 323 5.08 8.95 -9.23
N GLN A 324 3.99 9.02 -9.99
CA GLN A 324 3.82 8.23 -11.22
C GLN A 324 4.66 8.74 -12.40
N VAL A 325 5.21 9.96 -12.37
CA VAL A 325 6.17 10.45 -13.40
C VAL A 325 7.34 9.47 -13.53
N LEU A 326 7.98 9.14 -12.41
CA LEU A 326 9.10 8.21 -12.37
C LEU A 326 8.66 6.78 -12.72
N ALA A 327 7.48 6.36 -12.28
CA ALA A 327 6.93 5.05 -12.65
C ALA A 327 6.81 4.90 -14.17
N ALA A 328 6.21 5.87 -14.85
CA ALA A 328 6.02 5.87 -16.30
C ALA A 328 7.36 5.90 -17.04
N ILE A 329 8.29 6.75 -16.61
CA ILE A 329 9.59 6.83 -17.26
C ILE A 329 10.40 5.53 -17.05
N HIS A 330 10.46 5.01 -15.83
CA HIS A 330 11.30 3.85 -15.52
C HIS A 330 10.76 2.52 -16.08
N ILE A 331 9.43 2.34 -16.24
CA ILE A 331 8.89 1.15 -16.92
C ILE A 331 9.32 1.13 -18.40
N CYS A 332 9.16 2.27 -19.08
CA CYS A 332 9.61 2.42 -20.47
C CYS A 332 11.14 2.29 -20.56
N GLY A 333 11.87 2.93 -19.66
CA GLY A 333 13.34 2.88 -19.59
C GLY A 333 13.90 1.49 -19.35
N ALA A 334 13.24 0.65 -18.53
CA ALA A 334 13.63 -0.75 -18.36
C ALA A 334 13.52 -1.53 -19.67
N SER A 335 12.45 -1.32 -20.44
CA SER A 335 12.25 -1.97 -21.75
C SER A 335 13.26 -1.48 -22.78
N GLU A 336 13.53 -0.16 -22.80
CA GLU A 336 14.52 0.46 -23.68
C GLU A 336 15.94 -0.06 -23.38
N ALA A 337 16.33 -0.11 -22.11
CA ALA A 337 17.64 -0.58 -21.68
C ALA A 337 17.86 -2.07 -22.00
N MET A 338 16.89 -2.93 -21.72
CA MET A 338 17.01 -4.36 -22.03
C MET A 338 16.95 -4.63 -23.54
N GLY A 339 16.21 -3.85 -24.30
CA GLY A 339 16.21 -3.92 -25.76
C GLY A 339 17.57 -3.50 -26.33
N PHE A 340 18.15 -2.41 -25.83
CA PHE A 340 19.48 -1.97 -26.22
C PHE A 340 20.56 -3.00 -25.85
N ALA A 341 20.47 -3.59 -24.66
CA ALA A 341 21.34 -4.69 -24.24
C ALA A 341 21.27 -5.88 -25.20
N ALA A 342 20.08 -6.26 -25.65
CA ALA A 342 19.89 -7.32 -26.63
C ALA A 342 20.53 -7.01 -27.98
N HIS A 343 20.41 -5.76 -28.47
CA HIS A 343 21.09 -5.32 -29.70
C HIS A 343 22.62 -5.28 -29.57
N LEU A 344 23.13 -5.05 -28.36
CA LEU A 344 24.56 -5.10 -28.05
C LEU A 344 25.10 -6.54 -27.89
N GLY A 345 24.22 -7.54 -27.89
CA GLY A 345 24.58 -8.94 -27.72
C GLY A 345 24.83 -9.36 -26.26
N LEU A 346 24.21 -8.69 -25.30
CA LEU A 346 24.40 -8.98 -23.88
C LEU A 346 23.42 -10.05 -23.38
N ASP A 347 23.88 -10.89 -22.45
CA ASP A 347 23.00 -11.78 -21.70
C ASP A 347 22.05 -10.96 -20.82
N ALA A 348 20.76 -11.25 -20.90
CA ALA A 348 19.73 -10.46 -20.23
C ALA A 348 19.84 -10.53 -18.70
N ARG A 349 20.17 -11.70 -18.14
CA ARG A 349 20.24 -11.89 -16.67
C ARG A 349 21.48 -11.21 -16.11
N ALA A 350 22.64 -11.42 -16.70
CA ALA A 350 23.87 -10.76 -16.30
C ALA A 350 23.77 -9.23 -16.42
N THR A 351 23.11 -8.72 -17.47
CA THR A 351 22.87 -7.28 -17.63
C THR A 351 21.97 -6.73 -16.54
N ALA A 352 20.85 -7.41 -16.25
CA ALA A 352 19.94 -6.99 -15.18
C ALA A 352 20.63 -7.00 -13.81
N GLU A 353 21.43 -8.02 -13.51
CA GLU A 353 22.22 -8.09 -12.29
C GLU A 353 23.22 -6.92 -12.17
N ALA A 354 23.91 -6.59 -13.26
CA ALA A 354 24.80 -5.42 -13.32
C ALA A 354 24.04 -4.10 -13.08
N ILE A 355 22.86 -3.93 -13.68
CA ILE A 355 21.99 -2.77 -13.44
C ILE A 355 21.60 -2.72 -11.96
N PHE A 356 21.15 -3.83 -11.38
CA PHE A 356 20.66 -3.86 -10.00
C PHE A 356 21.75 -3.58 -8.97
N ALA A 357 22.99 -3.98 -9.27
CA ALA A 357 24.15 -3.73 -8.41
C ALA A 357 24.70 -2.30 -8.52
N SER A 358 24.23 -1.49 -9.48
CA SER A 358 24.77 -0.16 -9.78
C SER A 358 23.84 0.99 -9.35
N ASP A 359 24.28 2.22 -9.56
CA ASP A 359 23.48 3.44 -9.43
C ASP A 359 22.46 3.63 -10.58
N ALA A 360 22.50 2.79 -11.62
CA ALA A 360 21.48 2.74 -12.66
C ALA A 360 20.18 2.06 -12.22
N TRP A 361 20.14 1.45 -11.03
CA TRP A 361 18.99 0.71 -10.52
C TRP A 361 17.72 1.57 -10.43
N THR A 362 16.59 0.95 -10.83
CA THR A 362 15.23 1.43 -10.58
C THR A 362 14.37 0.27 -10.08
N TRP A 363 13.40 0.57 -9.22
CA TRP A 363 12.45 -0.43 -8.72
C TRP A 363 11.61 -1.06 -9.85
N MET A 364 11.24 -0.26 -10.86
CA MET A 364 10.46 -0.74 -11.99
C MET A 364 11.22 -1.76 -12.83
N HIS A 365 12.52 -1.55 -13.05
CA HIS A 365 13.34 -2.50 -13.78
C HIS A 365 13.39 -3.84 -13.03
N GLU A 366 13.77 -3.82 -11.76
CA GLU A 366 13.83 -5.04 -10.93
C GLU A 366 12.50 -5.77 -10.89
N ASN A 367 11.40 -5.02 -10.76
CA ASN A 367 10.08 -5.62 -10.70
C ASN A 367 9.65 -6.26 -12.03
N ARG A 368 9.92 -5.63 -13.18
CA ARG A 368 9.45 -6.06 -14.52
C ARG A 368 10.33 -7.10 -15.19
N PHE A 369 11.63 -7.10 -14.90
CA PHE A 369 12.60 -7.96 -15.55
C PHE A 369 12.22 -9.46 -15.57
N PRO A 370 11.73 -10.08 -14.48
CA PRO A 370 11.36 -11.51 -14.51
C PRO A 370 10.39 -11.86 -15.64
N ARG A 371 9.38 -11.02 -15.88
CA ARG A 371 8.37 -11.24 -16.94
C ARG A 371 8.92 -10.98 -18.34
N MET A 372 9.88 -10.05 -18.48
CA MET A 372 10.56 -9.83 -19.76
C MET A 372 11.32 -11.07 -20.25
N VAL A 373 11.91 -11.85 -19.33
CA VAL A 373 12.67 -13.07 -19.68
C VAL A 373 11.81 -14.33 -19.72
N GLU A 374 10.75 -14.41 -18.91
CA GLU A 374 9.80 -15.53 -18.93
C GLU A 374 8.84 -15.47 -20.10
N GLU A 375 8.63 -14.27 -20.66
CA GLU A 375 7.67 -13.99 -21.72
C GLU A 375 6.20 -14.27 -21.36
N ASP A 376 5.88 -14.25 -20.06
CA ASP A 376 4.51 -14.22 -19.58
C ASP A 376 3.97 -12.78 -19.62
N TRP A 377 3.16 -12.53 -20.64
CA TRP A 377 2.52 -11.23 -20.87
C TRP A 377 1.16 -11.10 -20.20
N THR A 378 0.73 -12.09 -19.42
CA THR A 378 -0.43 -11.92 -18.55
C THR A 378 -0.12 -10.85 -17.51
N PRO A 379 -1.01 -9.89 -17.21
CA PRO A 379 -0.75 -8.86 -16.21
C PRO A 379 -0.43 -9.45 -14.82
N GLY A 380 0.86 -9.63 -14.54
CA GLY A 380 1.37 -10.10 -13.27
C GLY A 380 1.62 -8.95 -12.30
N ALA A 381 2.00 -7.79 -12.82
CA ALA A 381 2.12 -6.56 -12.05
C ALA A 381 1.08 -5.51 -12.45
N SER A 382 1.02 -5.17 -13.73
CA SER A 382 0.10 -4.15 -14.24
C SER A 382 -0.08 -4.29 -15.74
N ALA A 383 -1.30 -4.14 -16.23
CA ALA A 383 -1.54 -4.04 -17.66
C ALA A 383 -0.95 -2.72 -18.21
N LEU A 384 -0.52 -2.74 -19.48
CA LEU A 384 0.03 -1.57 -20.18
C LEU A 384 -0.94 -0.38 -20.16
N THR A 385 -2.24 -0.63 -20.31
CA THR A 385 -3.27 0.42 -20.28
C THR A 385 -3.34 1.17 -18.95
N ILE A 386 -2.90 0.56 -17.84
CA ILE A 386 -2.91 1.21 -16.53
C ILE A 386 -1.81 2.28 -16.44
N ILE A 387 -0.57 1.94 -16.83
CA ILE A 387 0.52 2.91 -16.80
C ILE A 387 0.32 3.99 -17.88
N LEU A 388 -0.23 3.62 -19.05
CA LEU A 388 -0.62 4.59 -20.07
C LEU A 388 -1.66 5.58 -19.54
N LYS A 389 -2.68 5.11 -18.81
CA LYS A 389 -3.67 5.98 -18.18
C LYS A 389 -3.02 6.94 -17.16
N ASP A 390 -2.10 6.45 -16.32
CA ASP A 390 -1.39 7.31 -15.38
C ASP A 390 -0.50 8.34 -16.09
N ALA A 391 0.23 7.94 -17.14
CA ALA A 391 1.01 8.85 -17.98
C ALA A 391 0.11 9.92 -18.62
N GLY A 392 -1.06 9.55 -19.12
CA GLY A 392 -2.03 10.49 -19.68
C GLY A 392 -2.58 11.49 -18.65
N ILE A 393 -2.76 11.08 -17.39
CA ILE A 393 -3.13 12.01 -16.30
C ILE A 393 -2.00 13.04 -16.09
N ILE A 394 -0.75 12.56 -16.02
CA ILE A 394 0.43 13.42 -15.84
C ILE A 394 0.54 14.43 -16.97
N THR A 395 0.55 13.99 -18.22
CA THR A 395 0.77 14.90 -19.36
C THR A 395 -0.42 15.84 -19.57
N SER A 396 -1.64 15.40 -19.29
CA SER A 396 -2.82 16.27 -19.32
C SER A 396 -2.75 17.38 -18.27
N SER A 397 -2.40 17.03 -17.02
CA SER A 397 -2.22 18.00 -15.94
C SER A 397 -1.06 18.96 -16.23
N ALA A 398 0.06 18.43 -16.72
CA ALA A 398 1.21 19.24 -17.14
C ALA A 398 0.83 20.26 -18.23
N ARG A 399 0.06 19.86 -19.24
CA ARG A 399 -0.48 20.78 -20.26
C ARG A 399 -1.40 21.85 -19.68
N GLN A 400 -2.31 21.48 -18.77
CA GLN A 400 -3.18 22.45 -18.09
C GLN A 400 -2.37 23.50 -17.31
N HIS A 401 -1.26 23.08 -16.71
CA HIS A 401 -0.35 23.93 -15.96
C HIS A 401 0.75 24.61 -16.80
N ARG A 402 0.83 24.34 -18.11
CA ARG A 402 1.93 24.79 -18.99
C ARG A 402 3.31 24.39 -18.47
N PHE A 403 3.41 23.24 -17.82
CA PHE A 403 4.65 22.68 -17.31
C PHE A 403 5.17 21.60 -18.28
N PRO A 404 6.46 21.63 -18.67
CA PRO A 404 7.00 20.63 -19.60
C PRO A 404 7.31 19.30 -18.89
N THR A 405 6.92 18.19 -19.50
CA THR A 405 7.24 16.82 -19.04
C THR A 405 7.81 15.98 -20.20
N PRO A 406 8.99 16.34 -20.73
CA PRO A 406 9.51 15.76 -21.97
C PRO A 406 9.74 14.24 -21.91
N LEU A 407 10.25 13.70 -20.78
CA LEU A 407 10.46 12.26 -20.66
C LEU A 407 9.13 11.54 -20.45
N CYS A 408 8.26 12.03 -19.57
CA CYS A 408 6.96 11.39 -19.36
C CYS A 408 6.09 11.45 -20.63
N SER A 409 6.12 12.54 -21.39
CA SER A 409 5.44 12.67 -22.68
C SER A 409 5.99 11.69 -23.71
N THR A 410 7.31 11.48 -23.73
CA THR A 410 7.95 10.48 -24.60
C THR A 410 7.53 9.06 -24.22
N ALA A 411 7.50 8.74 -22.92
CA ALA A 411 7.01 7.45 -22.43
C ALA A 411 5.53 7.21 -22.80
N GLU A 412 4.66 8.22 -22.65
CA GLU A 412 3.26 8.12 -23.05
C GLU A 412 3.12 7.77 -24.54
N GLN A 413 3.89 8.42 -25.42
CA GLN A 413 3.86 8.12 -26.86
C GLN A 413 4.36 6.70 -27.18
N ALA A 414 5.39 6.22 -26.46
CA ALA A 414 5.83 4.83 -26.60
C ALA A 414 4.72 3.85 -26.21
N TYR A 415 4.01 4.10 -25.11
CA TYR A 415 2.88 3.28 -24.68
C TYR A 415 1.71 3.30 -25.66
N LEU A 416 1.41 4.45 -26.26
CA LEU A 416 0.39 4.56 -27.31
C LEU A 416 0.76 3.73 -28.55
N ALA A 417 2.03 3.74 -28.97
CA ALA A 417 2.50 2.93 -30.10
C ALA A 417 2.29 1.42 -29.83
N ALA A 418 2.56 0.96 -28.61
CA ALA A 418 2.32 -0.42 -28.21
C ALA A 418 0.84 -0.86 -28.23
N LEU A 419 -0.11 0.07 -28.11
CA LEU A 419 -1.54 -0.26 -28.27
C LEU A 419 -1.87 -0.72 -29.69
N VAL A 420 -1.21 -0.16 -30.71
CA VAL A 420 -1.40 -0.54 -32.12
C VAL A 420 -1.01 -2.00 -32.35
N HIS A 421 -0.09 -2.52 -31.55
CA HIS A 421 0.32 -3.93 -31.56
C HIS A 421 -0.58 -4.86 -30.72
N GLY A 422 -1.66 -4.33 -30.13
CA GLY A 422 -2.59 -5.10 -29.30
C GLY A 422 -2.04 -5.44 -27.91
N TRP A 423 -1.03 -4.71 -27.42
CA TRP A 423 -0.40 -4.99 -26.12
C TRP A 423 -1.10 -4.32 -24.93
N GLY A 424 -2.15 -3.54 -25.16
CA GLY A 424 -2.91 -2.88 -24.10
C GLY A 424 -3.30 -3.75 -22.90
N PRO A 425 -3.87 -4.97 -23.10
CA PRO A 425 -4.24 -5.85 -21.99
C PRO A 425 -3.07 -6.69 -21.44
N LYS A 426 -1.87 -6.60 -22.03
CA LYS A 426 -0.69 -7.35 -21.59
C LYS A 426 0.01 -6.65 -20.42
N ASP A 427 0.82 -7.39 -19.66
CA ASP A 427 1.73 -6.80 -18.67
C ASP A 427 2.59 -5.73 -19.35
N ASP A 428 2.78 -4.60 -18.69
CA ASP A 428 3.56 -3.48 -19.22
C ASP A 428 5.05 -3.83 -19.47
N SER A 429 5.55 -4.96 -18.94
CA SER A 429 6.85 -5.54 -19.32
C SER A 429 6.92 -5.99 -20.77
N ALA A 430 5.79 -6.26 -21.43
CA ALA A 430 5.72 -6.63 -22.85
C ALA A 430 6.25 -5.51 -23.77
N MET A 431 6.37 -4.27 -23.26
CA MET A 431 6.99 -3.14 -23.95
C MET A 431 8.40 -3.44 -24.45
N ILE A 432 9.12 -4.40 -23.85
CA ILE A 432 10.42 -4.87 -24.36
C ILE A 432 10.37 -5.26 -25.84
N ARG A 433 9.23 -5.80 -26.30
CA ARG A 433 9.02 -6.20 -27.69
C ARG A 433 9.02 -5.04 -28.68
N GLN A 434 8.83 -3.80 -28.22
CA GLN A 434 8.98 -2.60 -29.04
C GLN A 434 10.44 -2.33 -29.40
N TYR A 435 11.36 -2.70 -28.50
CA TYR A 435 12.79 -2.44 -28.63
C TYR A 435 13.55 -3.65 -29.18
N TYR A 436 13.06 -4.86 -28.90
CA TYR A 436 13.63 -6.10 -29.39
C TYR A 436 12.55 -7.17 -29.67
N ALA A 437 12.36 -7.50 -30.96
CA ALA A 437 11.25 -8.34 -31.43
C ALA A 437 11.44 -9.84 -31.21
N LYS A 438 12.62 -10.31 -30.80
CA LYS A 438 12.90 -11.73 -30.51
C LYS A 438 12.99 -12.00 -29.00
N PRO A 439 12.82 -13.25 -28.54
CA PRO A 439 13.07 -13.60 -27.15
C PRO A 439 14.46 -13.17 -26.70
N LEU A 440 14.59 -12.67 -25.47
CA LEU A 440 15.89 -12.26 -24.92
C LEU A 440 16.86 -13.45 -24.76
N SER A 441 16.35 -14.68 -24.75
CA SER A 441 17.13 -15.92 -24.75
C SER A 441 17.82 -16.23 -26.09
N GLU A 442 17.43 -15.56 -27.18
CA GLU A 442 17.98 -15.77 -28.53
C GLU A 442 19.08 -14.76 -28.91
N VAL A 443 19.51 -13.93 -27.95
CA VAL A 443 20.53 -12.90 -28.20
C VAL A 443 21.89 -13.53 -28.49
N SER A 444 22.51 -13.08 -29.59
CA SER A 444 23.86 -13.51 -29.97
C SER A 444 24.91 -12.79 -29.12
N PRO A 445 25.96 -13.48 -28.64
CA PRO A 445 26.91 -12.92 -27.68
C PRO A 445 27.76 -11.78 -28.26
N SER A 446 27.97 -10.75 -27.44
CA SER A 446 28.83 -9.60 -27.75
C SER A 446 30.31 -9.97 -27.76
N ALA A 447 31.09 -9.31 -28.60
CA ALA A 447 32.56 -9.44 -28.62
C ALA A 447 33.24 -8.75 -27.43
N ASP A 448 32.62 -7.71 -26.86
CA ASP A 448 33.08 -7.03 -25.64
C ASP A 448 31.88 -6.74 -24.71
N PRO A 449 31.47 -7.75 -23.91
CA PRO A 449 30.33 -7.61 -23.01
C PRO A 449 30.52 -6.52 -21.94
N LYS A 450 31.77 -6.21 -21.56
CA LYS A 450 32.04 -5.23 -20.49
C LYS A 450 31.79 -3.81 -20.99
N ALA A 451 32.37 -3.44 -22.13
CA ALA A 451 32.13 -2.14 -22.73
C ALA A 451 30.65 -1.95 -23.12
N ALA A 452 30.02 -3.00 -23.65
CA ALA A 452 28.59 -2.98 -23.96
C ALA A 452 27.71 -2.80 -22.71
N THR A 453 28.03 -3.46 -21.60
CA THR A 453 27.28 -3.30 -20.34
C THR A 453 27.38 -1.85 -19.84
N GLU A 454 28.55 -1.22 -19.90
CA GLU A 454 28.72 0.16 -19.47
C GLU A 454 27.82 1.12 -20.27
N LEU A 455 27.64 0.90 -21.58
CA LEU A 455 26.73 1.71 -22.39
C LEU A 455 25.27 1.63 -21.90
N VAL A 456 24.82 0.45 -21.46
CA VAL A 456 23.48 0.26 -20.89
C VAL A 456 23.37 0.96 -19.54
N LEU A 457 24.41 0.91 -18.71
CA LEU A 457 24.45 1.63 -17.43
C LEU A 457 24.41 3.15 -17.65
N GLU A 458 25.18 3.67 -18.61
CA GLU A 458 25.21 5.11 -18.92
C GLU A 458 23.88 5.60 -19.52
N LEU A 459 23.21 4.80 -20.35
CA LEU A 459 21.84 5.06 -20.80
C LEU A 459 20.92 5.30 -19.60
N MET A 460 20.90 4.35 -18.67
CA MET A 460 20.03 4.38 -17.50
C MET A 460 20.39 5.53 -16.56
N ARG A 461 21.67 5.81 -16.31
CA ARG A 461 22.08 6.94 -15.47
C ARG A 461 21.60 8.27 -16.04
N GLY A 462 21.78 8.49 -17.35
CA GLY A 462 21.33 9.71 -18.03
C GLY A 462 19.82 9.89 -17.98
N VAL A 463 19.06 8.84 -18.31
CA VAL A 463 17.59 8.87 -18.26
C VAL A 463 17.08 9.10 -16.84
N ASN A 464 17.60 8.35 -15.86
CA ASN A 464 17.17 8.45 -14.46
C ASN A 464 17.50 9.82 -13.83
N LEU A 465 18.61 10.45 -14.20
CA LEU A 465 18.96 11.81 -13.79
C LEU A 465 17.92 12.83 -14.25
N VAL A 466 17.58 12.81 -15.54
CA VAL A 466 16.60 13.74 -16.10
C VAL A 466 15.20 13.43 -15.59
N ALA A 467 14.85 12.15 -15.41
CA ALA A 467 13.59 11.73 -14.82
C ALA A 467 13.42 12.26 -13.38
N ALA A 468 14.47 12.17 -12.56
CA ALA A 468 14.48 12.72 -11.21
C ALA A 468 14.28 14.25 -11.23
N ALA A 469 14.97 14.96 -12.12
CA ALA A 469 14.81 16.41 -12.27
C ALA A 469 13.39 16.80 -12.70
N GLU A 470 12.81 16.11 -13.70
CA GLU A 470 11.44 16.34 -14.17
C GLU A 470 10.42 16.14 -13.04
N ALA A 471 10.54 15.02 -12.30
CA ALA A 471 9.62 14.70 -11.21
C ALA A 471 9.74 15.69 -10.03
N VAL A 472 10.96 16.04 -9.60
CA VAL A 472 11.19 17.01 -8.52
C VAL A 472 10.70 18.41 -8.92
N ALA A 473 11.01 18.85 -10.14
CA ALA A 473 10.57 20.15 -10.63
C ALA A 473 9.03 20.23 -10.72
N PHE A 474 8.38 19.17 -11.20
CA PHE A 474 6.92 19.16 -11.29
C PHE A 474 6.26 19.11 -9.90
N ALA A 475 6.80 18.33 -8.96
CA ALA A 475 6.37 18.31 -7.56
C ALA A 475 6.49 19.70 -6.91
N ARG A 476 7.62 20.39 -7.14
CA ARG A 476 7.84 21.76 -6.67
C ARG A 476 6.83 22.73 -7.27
N TYR A 477 6.58 22.65 -8.58
CA TYR A 477 5.61 23.50 -9.27
C TYR A 477 4.19 23.33 -8.70
N LEU A 478 3.78 22.10 -8.44
CA LEU A 478 2.48 21.77 -7.85
C LEU A 478 2.41 22.00 -6.32
N LYS A 479 3.48 22.52 -5.72
CA LYS A 479 3.59 22.78 -4.27
C LYS A 479 3.33 21.54 -3.41
N VAL A 480 3.71 20.38 -3.92
CA VAL A 480 3.69 19.13 -3.15
C VAL A 480 4.76 19.22 -2.05
N ASP A 481 4.47 18.69 -0.86
CA ASP A 481 5.46 18.57 0.21
C ASP A 481 6.63 17.70 -0.26
N LEU A 482 7.79 18.34 -0.51
CA LEU A 482 8.93 17.67 -1.13
C LEU A 482 9.59 16.64 -0.20
N ALA A 483 9.46 16.79 1.12
CA ALA A 483 10.00 15.82 2.07
C ALA A 483 9.15 14.55 2.10
N GLN A 484 7.82 14.70 2.18
CA GLN A 484 6.91 13.56 2.04
C GLN A 484 7.03 12.90 0.66
N PHE A 485 7.16 13.70 -0.40
CA PHE A 485 7.35 13.20 -1.76
C PHE A 485 8.62 12.34 -1.88
N HIS A 486 9.76 12.83 -1.40
CA HIS A 486 11.00 12.06 -1.40
C HIS A 486 10.87 10.77 -0.59
N GLY A 487 10.30 10.84 0.62
CA GLY A 487 10.10 9.68 1.48
C GLY A 487 9.19 8.61 0.86
N LEU A 488 8.10 9.03 0.21
CA LEU A 488 7.17 8.16 -0.52
C LEU A 488 7.87 7.49 -1.71
N VAL A 489 8.44 8.29 -2.61
CA VAL A 489 9.00 7.79 -3.88
C VAL A 489 10.16 6.84 -3.63
N SER A 490 11.02 7.13 -2.65
CA SER A 490 12.19 6.32 -2.31
C SER A 490 11.86 4.88 -1.86
N GLN A 491 10.61 4.59 -1.53
CA GLN A 491 10.16 3.29 -1.02
C GLN A 491 8.98 2.70 -1.81
N ALA A 492 8.74 3.20 -3.02
CA ALA A 492 7.61 2.81 -3.84
C ALA A 492 7.98 2.77 -5.32
N ALA A 493 6.97 2.74 -6.19
CA ALA A 493 7.10 2.43 -7.61
C ALA A 493 8.09 3.35 -8.37
N GLY A 494 8.23 4.61 -7.96
CA GLY A 494 9.14 5.58 -8.57
C GLY A 494 10.60 5.50 -8.10
N ALA A 495 10.96 4.61 -7.16
CA ALA A 495 12.31 4.58 -6.59
C ALA A 495 13.40 4.28 -7.64
N SER A 496 14.48 5.05 -7.57
CA SER A 496 15.76 4.79 -8.26
C SER A 496 16.91 5.27 -7.39
N LYS A 497 18.12 4.73 -7.58
CA LYS A 497 19.29 5.17 -6.80
C LYS A 497 19.58 6.66 -7.03
N ILE A 498 19.47 7.10 -8.28
CA ILE A 498 19.63 8.50 -8.66
C ILE A 498 18.56 9.38 -8.01
N PHE A 499 17.28 9.01 -8.02
CA PHE A 499 16.26 9.83 -7.33
C PHE A 499 16.52 9.92 -5.82
N ILE A 500 16.85 8.78 -5.18
CA ILE A 500 17.10 8.74 -3.73
C ILE A 500 18.23 9.70 -3.33
N GLN A 501 19.30 9.76 -4.12
CA GLN A 501 20.50 10.56 -3.83
C GLN A 501 20.41 11.96 -4.45
N GLN A 502 20.40 12.05 -5.77
CA GLN A 502 20.44 13.30 -6.53
C GLN A 502 19.09 14.02 -6.56
N GLY A 503 17.98 13.29 -6.49
CA GLY A 503 16.67 13.91 -6.30
C GLY A 503 16.58 14.64 -4.95
N LEU A 504 17.17 14.09 -3.89
CA LEU A 504 17.29 14.79 -2.60
C LEU A 504 18.16 16.03 -2.70
N GLU A 505 19.31 15.94 -3.38
CA GLU A 505 20.17 17.10 -3.65
C GLU A 505 19.43 18.22 -4.38
N MET A 506 18.62 17.87 -5.38
CA MET A 506 17.76 18.82 -6.11
C MET A 506 16.69 19.45 -5.21
N ILE A 507 16.10 18.68 -4.29
CA ILE A 507 15.11 19.16 -3.32
C ILE A 507 15.75 20.14 -2.33
N GLU A 508 16.93 19.81 -1.80
CA GLU A 508 17.68 20.60 -0.84
C GLU A 508 18.43 21.80 -1.46
N GLY A 509 18.43 21.91 -2.80
CA GLY A 509 19.13 22.97 -3.51
C GLY A 509 20.66 22.79 -3.52
N ARG A 510 21.16 21.57 -3.29
CA ARG A 510 22.57 21.17 -3.46
C ARG A 510 22.90 20.96 -4.95
N ILE A 511 22.73 22.03 -5.71
CA ILE A 511 23.00 22.11 -7.16
C ILE A 511 24.11 23.14 -7.45
N GLY A 512 24.67 23.11 -8.66
CA GLY A 512 25.78 24.00 -9.01
C GLY A 512 26.96 23.84 -8.05
N ASP A 513 27.45 24.98 -7.53
CA ASP A 513 28.60 25.03 -6.62
C ASP A 513 28.28 24.50 -5.20
N LYS A 514 27.00 24.23 -4.90
CA LYS A 514 26.55 23.65 -3.63
C LYS A 514 26.41 22.12 -3.67
N ALA A 515 26.64 21.50 -4.83
CA ALA A 515 26.62 20.06 -4.96
C ALA A 515 27.81 19.40 -4.23
N PRO A 516 27.74 18.11 -3.88
CA PRO A 516 28.87 17.39 -3.31
C PRO A 516 30.13 17.49 -4.19
N GLU A 517 31.30 17.58 -3.57
CA GLU A 517 32.57 17.64 -4.28
C GLU A 517 32.76 16.39 -5.17
N GLY A 518 33.26 16.60 -6.39
CA GLY A 518 33.44 15.52 -7.37
C GLY A 518 32.16 15.05 -8.08
N SER A 519 31.02 15.72 -7.85
CA SER A 519 29.79 15.42 -8.60
C SER A 519 30.02 15.53 -10.11
N PRO A 520 29.53 14.57 -10.92
CA PRO A 520 29.66 14.65 -12.36
C PRO A 520 28.91 15.87 -12.88
N THR A 521 29.43 16.53 -13.91
CA THR A 521 28.81 17.73 -14.48
C THR A 521 27.69 17.40 -15.46
N VAL A 522 26.83 18.37 -15.76
CA VAL A 522 25.84 18.25 -16.84
C VAL A 522 26.52 17.91 -18.17
N GLY A 523 27.64 18.56 -18.49
CA GLY A 523 28.39 18.30 -19.72
C GLY A 523 28.98 16.89 -19.80
N GLN A 524 29.46 16.35 -18.67
CA GLN A 524 29.93 14.96 -18.61
C GLN A 524 28.78 13.97 -18.81
N ALA A 525 27.62 14.21 -18.18
CA ALA A 525 26.43 13.39 -18.37
C ALA A 525 25.94 13.43 -19.83
N ALA A 526 25.92 14.62 -20.45
CA ALA A 526 25.53 14.80 -21.85
C ALA A 526 26.46 14.03 -22.80
N ALA A 527 27.78 14.17 -22.64
CA ALA A 527 28.77 13.50 -23.50
C ALA A 527 28.68 11.96 -23.43
N LYS A 528 28.48 11.42 -22.22
CA LYS A 528 28.29 9.98 -22.01
C LYS A 528 27.01 9.48 -22.70
N LEU A 529 25.89 10.18 -22.50
CA LEU A 529 24.62 9.80 -23.11
C LEU A 529 24.61 10.00 -24.64
N GLU A 530 25.32 11.00 -25.15
CA GLU A 530 25.53 11.20 -26.60
C GLU A 530 26.25 10.00 -27.23
N ALA A 531 27.32 9.50 -26.61
CA ALA A 531 28.03 8.32 -27.10
C ALA A 531 27.13 7.08 -27.13
N VAL A 532 26.28 6.90 -26.11
CA VAL A 532 25.27 5.82 -26.04
C VAL A 532 24.27 5.95 -27.19
N VAL A 533 23.69 7.13 -27.39
CA VAL A 533 22.70 7.39 -28.44
C VAL A 533 23.31 7.18 -29.83
N GLN A 534 24.56 7.59 -30.04
CA GLN A 534 25.28 7.35 -31.28
C GLN A 534 25.46 5.84 -31.51
N LYS A 535 25.90 5.09 -30.49
CA LYS A 535 26.06 3.64 -30.62
C LYS A 535 24.74 2.93 -30.91
N ALA A 536 23.65 3.34 -30.28
CA ALA A 536 22.33 2.77 -30.56
C ALA A 536 21.85 3.07 -31.99
N ARG A 537 22.14 4.28 -32.50
CA ARG A 537 21.88 4.65 -33.89
C ARG A 537 22.63 3.75 -34.87
N ASP A 538 23.91 3.45 -34.59
CA ASP A 538 24.71 2.54 -35.41
C ASP A 538 24.15 1.11 -35.44
N LEU A 539 23.39 0.72 -34.42
CA LEU A 539 22.72 -0.58 -34.30
C LEU A 539 21.25 -0.57 -34.76
N HIS A 540 20.73 0.58 -35.24
CA HIS A 540 19.31 0.77 -35.53
C HIS A 540 18.38 0.47 -34.34
N CYS A 541 18.85 0.69 -33.12
CA CYS A 541 18.07 0.54 -31.89
C CYS A 541 17.45 1.90 -31.50
N PRO A 542 16.12 2.03 -31.46
CA PRO A 542 15.48 3.29 -31.09
C PRO A 542 15.58 3.51 -29.57
N LEU A 543 16.28 4.56 -29.14
CA LEU A 543 16.30 5.01 -27.74
C LEU A 543 15.40 6.24 -27.57
N HIS A 544 14.11 6.04 -27.37
CA HIS A 544 13.14 7.13 -27.20
C HIS A 544 13.48 8.00 -26.00
N LEU A 545 13.65 7.40 -24.82
CA LEU A 545 13.96 8.12 -23.59
C LEU A 545 15.39 8.63 -23.57
N GLY A 546 16.36 7.85 -24.09
CA GLY A 546 17.75 8.29 -24.23
C GLY A 546 17.88 9.58 -25.05
N ASN A 547 17.21 9.66 -26.20
CA ASN A 547 17.19 10.88 -27.02
C ASN A 547 16.49 12.05 -26.31
N ALA A 548 15.35 11.80 -25.63
CA ALA A 548 14.64 12.84 -24.89
C ALA A 548 15.48 13.42 -23.74
N ALA A 549 16.13 12.55 -22.96
CA ALA A 549 17.03 12.94 -21.87
C ALA A 549 18.24 13.73 -22.38
N LEU A 550 18.85 13.29 -23.50
CA LEU A 550 19.98 13.99 -24.11
C LEU A 550 19.60 15.42 -24.54
N ASN A 551 18.41 15.60 -25.12
CA ASN A 551 17.91 16.92 -25.48
C ASN A 551 17.74 17.85 -24.27
N VAL A 552 17.25 17.34 -23.14
CA VAL A 552 17.14 18.13 -21.89
C VAL A 552 18.53 18.51 -21.34
N LEU A 553 19.50 17.59 -21.40
CA LEU A 553 20.88 17.89 -21.00
C LEU A 553 21.51 18.97 -21.90
N PHE A 554 21.28 18.92 -23.21
CA PHE A 554 21.71 19.99 -24.12
C PHE A 554 21.03 21.33 -23.84
N GLN A 555 19.75 21.34 -23.46
CA GLN A 555 19.08 22.57 -23.01
C GLN A 555 19.75 23.14 -21.75
N ALA A 556 20.07 22.29 -20.77
CA ALA A 556 20.79 22.71 -19.57
C ALA A 556 22.18 23.29 -19.89
N GLN A 557 22.92 22.68 -20.82
CA GLN A 557 24.21 23.21 -21.28
C GLN A 557 24.04 24.57 -21.96
N ARG A 558 23.03 24.71 -22.83
CA ARG A 558 22.70 25.98 -23.49
C ARG A 558 22.33 27.08 -22.48
N HIS A 559 21.74 26.73 -21.34
CA HIS A 559 21.44 27.65 -20.24
C HIS A 559 22.65 27.94 -19.33
N GLY A 560 23.85 27.44 -19.67
CA GLY A 560 25.08 27.72 -18.93
C GLY A 560 25.36 26.77 -17.77
N SER A 561 24.60 25.68 -17.61
CA SER A 561 24.82 24.68 -16.55
C SER A 561 25.83 23.58 -16.94
N GLY A 562 26.47 23.66 -18.10
CA GLY A 562 27.35 22.60 -18.61
C GLY A 562 28.53 22.23 -17.69
N GLY A 563 29.17 23.23 -17.07
CA GLY A 563 30.26 23.02 -16.11
C GLY A 563 29.82 22.77 -14.67
N GLN A 564 28.51 22.84 -14.40
CA GLN A 564 27.95 22.65 -13.06
C GLN A 564 27.62 21.18 -12.82
N SER A 565 27.45 20.81 -11.54
CA SER A 565 26.95 19.47 -11.16
C SER A 565 25.73 19.08 -11.98
N SER A 566 25.65 17.80 -12.36
CA SER A 566 24.59 17.17 -13.14
C SER A 566 23.20 17.41 -12.57
N THR A 567 23.06 17.56 -11.25
CA THR A 567 21.79 17.93 -10.59
C THR A 567 21.26 19.30 -11.02
N SER A 568 22.11 20.16 -11.59
CA SER A 568 21.73 21.46 -12.15
C SER A 568 20.85 21.35 -13.40
N VAL A 569 20.70 20.16 -13.99
CA VAL A 569 19.74 19.90 -15.07
C VAL A 569 18.31 20.29 -14.68
N ILE A 570 17.98 20.28 -13.37
CA ILE A 570 16.67 20.72 -12.87
C ILE A 570 16.33 22.17 -13.26
N ARG A 571 17.33 23.04 -13.49
CA ARG A 571 17.15 24.45 -13.90
C ARG A 571 16.51 24.61 -15.28
N VAL A 572 16.39 23.54 -16.07
CA VAL A 572 15.66 23.57 -17.34
C VAL A 572 14.16 23.82 -17.11
N TYR A 573 13.64 23.43 -15.94
CA TYR A 573 12.22 23.46 -15.62
C TYR A 573 11.76 24.76 -14.92
N GLY A 574 12.61 25.78 -14.85
CA GLY A 574 12.44 26.99 -14.03
C GLY A 574 13.30 26.94 -12.78
#